data_AF-A0A4U8T9X3-F1
#
_entry.id   AF-A0A4U8T9X3-F1
#
_cell.length_a   1.000
_cell.length_b   1.000
_cell.length_c   1.000
_cell.angle_alpha   90.00
_cell.angle_beta   90.00
_cell.angle_gamma   90.00
#
_symmetry.space_group_name_H-M   'P 1'
#
loop_
_entity.id
_entity.type
_entity.pdbx_description
1 polymer ?
#
loop_
_entity_poly.entity_id
_entity_poly.type
_entity_poly.pdbx_seq_one_letter_code
_entity_poly.pdbx_strand_id
1 'polypeptide(L)'
;MKMTGLKELYKNMKAQKLPYHIFKYNHNTIELEILFDINRNPFGLLIIKQYSNLTLLLDIKTGFELDVFLTQEKYQVLREILEIKSGKTNSFSTKKFFEELNNAIPSCMTYSPCINAGVSSINKSSLLL
;
A
#
# COMPACT_ATOMS: atom_id res chain seq x y z
N MET A 1 -12.59 -5.07 -4.42
CA MET A 1 -12.83 -3.80 -3.70
C MET A 1 -12.05 -2.67 -4.35
N LYS A 2 -12.35 -1.41 -4.03
CA LYS A 2 -11.56 -0.25 -4.49
C LYS A 2 -10.52 0.16 -3.44
N MET A 3 -9.26 0.23 -3.85
CA MET A 3 -8.13 0.67 -3.03
C MET A 3 -7.97 2.20 -3.13
N THR A 4 -8.92 2.94 -2.57
CA THR A 4 -8.99 4.41 -2.69
C THR A 4 -7.76 5.14 -2.16
N GLY A 5 -7.04 4.58 -1.19
CA GLY A 5 -5.80 5.16 -0.66
C GLY A 5 -4.69 5.26 -1.71
N LEU A 6 -4.69 4.38 -2.72
CA LEU A 6 -3.71 4.42 -3.81
C LEU A 6 -3.88 5.63 -4.74
N LYS A 7 -5.04 6.30 -4.72
CA LYS A 7 -5.32 7.40 -5.65
C LYS A 7 -4.40 8.61 -5.42
N GLU A 8 -4.27 9.05 -4.18
CA GLU A 8 -3.40 10.19 -3.85
C GLU A 8 -1.93 9.81 -3.95
N LEU A 9 -1.57 8.59 -3.52
CA LEU A 9 -0.22 8.06 -3.71
C LEU A 9 0.17 8.02 -5.20
N TYR A 10 -0.71 7.52 -6.07
CA TYR A 10 -0.51 7.48 -7.53
C TYR A 10 -0.25 8.87 -8.11
N LYS A 11 -1.07 9.87 -7.75
CA LYS A 11 -0.87 11.26 -8.22
C LYS A 11 0.51 11.79 -7.82
N ASN A 12 0.89 11.59 -6.56
CA ASN A 12 2.19 12.01 -6.04
C ASN A 12 3.35 11.32 -6.77
N MET A 13 3.24 10.00 -6.99
CA MET A 13 4.23 9.23 -7.77
C MET A 13 4.34 9.73 -9.21
N LYS A 14 3.22 10.03 -9.88
CA LYS A 14 3.21 10.58 -11.24
C LYS A 14 3.86 11.97 -11.30
N ALA A 15 3.57 12.84 -10.33
CA ALA A 15 4.17 14.17 -10.26
C ALA A 15 5.70 14.11 -10.08
N GLN A 16 6.19 13.13 -9.31
CA GLN A 16 7.61 12.93 -9.04
C GLN A 16 8.29 11.96 -10.02
N LYS A 17 7.56 11.45 -11.02
CA LYS A 17 8.05 10.46 -12.01
C LYS A 17 8.63 9.19 -11.36
N LEU A 18 8.05 8.76 -10.24
CA LEU A 18 8.44 7.54 -9.54
C LEU A 18 7.74 6.32 -10.16
N PRO A 19 8.48 5.26 -10.57
CA PRO A 19 7.88 4.05 -11.14
C PRO A 19 7.22 3.17 -10.08
N TYR A 20 7.73 3.21 -8.84
CA TYR A 20 7.20 2.50 -7.69
C TYR A 20 7.42 3.30 -6.41
N HIS A 21 6.67 2.95 -5.35
CA HIS A 21 6.89 3.46 -4.00
C HIS A 21 6.72 2.33 -2.98
N ILE A 22 7.55 2.34 -1.93
CA ILE A 22 7.51 1.36 -0.85
C ILE A 22 7.12 2.09 0.43
N PHE A 23 6.15 1.53 1.17
CA PHE A 23 5.77 2.02 2.49
C PHE A 23 5.62 0.87 3.48
N LYS A 24 5.84 1.17 4.76
CA LYS A 24 5.68 0.20 5.85
C LYS A 24 4.21 0.05 6.22
N TYR A 25 3.80 -1.16 6.56
CA TYR A 25 2.48 -1.47 7.08
C TYR A 25 2.60 -2.54 8.17
N ASN A 26 1.98 -2.30 9.32
CA ASN A 26 1.95 -3.28 10.41
C ASN A 26 0.55 -3.86 10.51
N HIS A 27 0.46 -5.19 10.50
CA HIS A 27 -0.77 -5.91 10.79
C HIS A 27 -0.59 -6.70 12.09
N ASN A 28 -1.13 -6.19 13.19
CA ASN A 28 -0.82 -6.65 14.55
C ASN A 28 0.70 -6.59 14.81
N THR A 29 1.32 -7.72 15.14
CA THR A 29 2.77 -7.85 15.37
C THR A 29 3.57 -8.15 14.10
N ILE A 30 2.93 -8.19 12.93
CA ILE A 30 3.56 -8.58 11.67
C ILE A 30 3.96 -7.33 10.90
N GLU A 31 5.25 -7.20 10.64
CA GLU A 31 5.84 -6.10 9.89
C GLU A 31 5.89 -6.42 8.39
N LEU A 32 5.25 -5.56 7.60
CA LEU A 32 5.15 -5.69 6.15
C LEU A 32 5.73 -4.46 5.45
N GLU A 33 6.32 -4.66 4.28
CA GLU A 33 6.54 -3.61 3.30
C GLU A 33 5.60 -3.81 2.12
N ILE A 34 5.01 -2.70 1.67
CA ILE A 34 4.08 -2.69 0.56
C ILE A 34 4.72 -1.88 -0.57
N LEU A 35 5.00 -2.55 -1.67
CA LEU A 35 5.49 -1.92 -2.89
C LEU A 35 4.32 -1.74 -3.85
N PHE A 36 4.03 -0.49 -4.21
CA PHE A 36 3.08 -0.14 -5.24
C PHE A 36 3.83 0.24 -6.52
N ASP A 37 3.68 -0.56 -7.58
CA ASP A 37 4.34 -0.42 -8.88
C ASP A 37 3.36 0.06 -9.95
N ILE A 38 3.58 1.28 -10.45
CA ILE A 38 2.75 1.91 -11.48
C ILE A 38 3.33 1.79 -12.88
N ASN A 39 4.50 1.16 -13.02
CA ASN A 39 5.20 0.99 -14.29
C ASN A 39 4.86 -0.34 -15.00
N ARG A 40 3.89 -1.09 -14.46
CA ARG A 40 3.33 -2.31 -15.05
C ARG A 40 1.83 -2.15 -15.31
N ASN A 41 1.29 -2.98 -16.22
CA ASN A 41 -0.14 -3.00 -16.52
C ASN A 41 -0.70 -4.44 -16.40
N PRO A 42 -1.68 -4.72 -15.51
CA PRO A 42 -2.19 -3.83 -14.45
C PRO A 42 -1.10 -3.43 -13.46
N PHE A 43 -1.36 -2.38 -12.66
CA PHE A 43 -0.44 -1.96 -11.59
C PHE A 43 -0.20 -3.10 -10.60
N GLY A 44 0.97 -3.12 -9.96
CA GLY A 44 1.33 -4.15 -8.98
C GLY A 44 1.20 -3.65 -7.55
N LEU A 45 0.66 -4.49 -6.67
CA LEU A 45 0.77 -4.33 -5.23
C LEU A 45 1.48 -5.57 -4.66
N LEU A 46 2.74 -5.41 -4.30
CA LEU A 46 3.56 -6.47 -3.73
C LEU A 46 3.58 -6.31 -2.20
N ILE A 47 3.10 -7.33 -1.50
CA ILE A 47 3.18 -7.45 -0.05
C ILE A 47 4.44 -8.25 0.28
N ILE A 48 5.31 -7.70 1.11
CA ILE A 48 6.59 -8.28 1.49
C ILE A 48 6.58 -8.46 3.01
N LYS A 49 6.74 -9.70 3.48
CA LYS A 49 6.92 -9.96 4.91
C LYS A 49 8.36 -9.68 5.30
N GLN A 50 8.59 -8.81 6.28
CA GLN A 50 9.95 -8.57 6.76
C GLN A 50 10.53 -9.82 7.43
N TYR A 51 11.85 -9.98 7.35
CA TYR A 51 12.59 -11.12 7.93
C TYR A 51 12.16 -12.49 7.39
N SER A 52 11.61 -12.52 6.17
CA SER A 52 11.15 -13.71 5.47
C SER A 52 11.33 -13.55 3.96
N ASN A 53 11.26 -14.66 3.22
CA ASN A 53 11.20 -14.66 1.76
C ASN A 53 9.75 -14.66 1.23
N LEU A 54 8.75 -14.62 2.11
CA LEU A 54 7.34 -14.63 1.72
C LEU A 54 6.93 -13.30 1.11
N THR A 55 6.42 -13.36 -0.11
CA THR A 55 5.87 -12.21 -0.84
C THR A 55 4.59 -12.59 -1.57
N LEU A 56 3.71 -11.62 -1.79
CA LEU A 56 2.47 -11.80 -2.54
C LEU A 56 2.24 -10.64 -3.50
N LEU A 57 2.20 -10.97 -4.80
CA LEU A 57 1.92 -10.00 -5.86
C LEU A 57 0.44 -10.01 -6.25
N LEU A 58 -0.18 -8.85 -6.16
CA LEU A 58 -1.57 -8.61 -6.50
C LEU A 58 -1.66 -7.59 -7.65
N ASP A 59 -2.66 -7.79 -8.50
CA ASP A 59 -2.95 -6.87 -9.58
C ASP A 59 -3.95 -5.81 -9.11
N ILE A 60 -3.60 -4.55 -9.31
CA ILE A 60 -4.48 -3.40 -9.14
C ILE A 60 -4.97 -2.99 -10.53
N LYS A 61 -6.20 -3.37 -10.85
CA LYS A 61 -6.85 -3.07 -12.14
C LYS A 61 -7.20 -1.59 -12.23
N THR A 62 -7.52 -1.14 -13.45
CA THR A 62 -7.97 0.22 -13.74
C THR A 62 -9.06 0.66 -12.77
N GLY A 63 -8.97 1.91 -12.28
CA GLY A 63 -9.87 2.41 -11.24
C GLY A 63 -9.47 2.02 -9.81
N PHE A 64 -8.24 1.52 -9.61
CA PHE A 64 -7.71 1.05 -8.33
C PHE A 64 -8.51 -0.13 -7.76
N GLU A 65 -8.91 -1.06 -8.63
CA GLU A 65 -9.70 -2.23 -8.25
C GLU A 65 -8.79 -3.41 -7.90
N LEU A 66 -8.99 -3.97 -6.71
CA LEU A 66 -8.32 -5.18 -6.23
C LEU A 66 -9.34 -6.31 -6.10
N ASP A 67 -9.04 -7.48 -6.63
CA ASP A 67 -9.83 -8.68 -6.34
C ASP A 67 -9.49 -9.21 -4.94
N VAL A 68 -10.49 -9.28 -4.06
CA VAL A 68 -10.35 -9.78 -2.68
C VAL A 68 -10.71 -11.25 -2.56
N PHE A 69 -11.30 -11.84 -3.61
CA PHE A 69 -11.55 -13.27 -3.74
C PHE A 69 -10.32 -13.91 -4.36
N LEU A 70 -9.27 -14.03 -3.55
CA LEU A 70 -7.99 -14.56 -4.00
C LEU A 70 -8.14 -16.01 -4.48
N THR A 71 -7.39 -16.38 -5.51
CA THR A 71 -7.15 -17.78 -5.87
C THR A 71 -6.64 -18.54 -4.65
N GLN A 72 -6.90 -19.85 -4.57
CA GLN A 72 -6.45 -20.68 -3.45
C GLN A 72 -4.96 -20.51 -3.11
N GLU A 73 -4.09 -20.46 -4.13
CA GLU A 73 -2.65 -20.23 -3.96
C GLU A 73 -2.35 -18.90 -3.26
N LYS A 74 -2.78 -17.78 -3.86
CA LYS A 74 -2.62 -16.43 -3.28
C LYS A 74 -3.22 -16.31 -1.88
N TYR A 75 -4.35 -16.98 -1.63
CA TYR A 75 -4.97 -17.03 -0.31
C TYR A 75 -4.08 -17.72 0.72
N GLN A 76 -3.48 -18.87 0.38
CA GLN A 76 -2.55 -19.55 1.30
C GLN A 76 -1.28 -18.73 1.54
N VAL A 77 -0.70 -18.14 0.50
CA VAL A 77 0.47 -17.25 0.66
C VAL A 77 0.14 -16.08 1.59
N LEU A 78 -1.03 -15.45 1.43
CA LEU A 78 -1.45 -14.39 2.34
C LEU A 78 -1.59 -14.89 3.77
N ARG A 79 -2.16 -16.08 3.98
CA ARG A 79 -2.26 -16.67 5.33
C ARG A 79 -0.91 -16.96 5.95
N GLU A 80 0.06 -17.42 5.17
CA GLU A 80 1.43 -17.66 5.62
C GLU A 80 2.15 -16.35 5.97
N ILE A 81 2.00 -15.33 5.14
CA ILE A 81 2.50 -13.97 5.42
C ILE A 81 1.95 -13.48 6.76
N LEU A 82 0.66 -13.67 6.98
CA LEU A 82 -0.06 -13.22 8.17
C LEU A 82 0.02 -14.21 9.35
N GLU A 83 0.82 -15.26 9.24
CA GLU A 83 1.02 -16.28 10.29
C GLU A 83 -0.29 -16.90 10.83
N ILE A 84 -1.31 -17.00 9.98
CA ILE A 84 -2.64 -17.47 10.35
C ILE A 84 -2.63 -18.99 10.40
N LYS A 85 -2.44 -19.54 11.61
CA LYS A 85 -2.48 -20.98 11.86
C LYS A 85 -3.81 -21.61 11.42
N SER A 86 -3.73 -22.83 10.91
CA SER A 86 -4.91 -23.62 10.56
C SER A 86 -5.65 -24.05 11.84
N GLY A 87 -6.92 -23.66 11.98
CA GLY A 87 -7.76 -23.97 13.13
C GLY A 87 -9.20 -23.50 12.94
N LYS A 88 -10.16 -24.09 13.68
CA LYS A 88 -11.61 -23.85 13.52
C LYS A 88 -12.09 -22.45 14.00
N THR A 89 -11.23 -21.67 14.67
CA THR A 89 -11.67 -20.53 15.50
C THR A 89 -11.27 -19.15 15.00
N ASN A 90 -10.45 -19.03 13.95
CA ASN A 90 -9.97 -17.73 13.48
C ASN A 90 -10.48 -17.48 12.06
N SER A 91 -11.67 -16.89 11.93
CA SER A 91 -12.18 -16.47 10.62
C SER A 91 -11.37 -15.30 10.09
N PHE A 92 -10.40 -15.59 9.23
CA PHE A 92 -9.68 -14.56 8.48
C PHE A 92 -10.54 -14.08 7.30
N SER A 93 -10.64 -12.76 7.13
CA SER A 93 -11.29 -12.14 5.98
C SER A 93 -10.27 -11.36 5.18
N THR A 94 -10.01 -11.82 3.95
CA THR A 94 -9.15 -11.11 2.99
C THR A 94 -9.66 -9.70 2.75
N LYS A 95 -10.98 -9.54 2.60
CA LYS A 95 -11.63 -8.23 2.43
C LYS A 95 -11.30 -7.29 3.59
N LYS A 96 -11.45 -7.74 4.84
CA LYS A 96 -11.16 -6.91 6.02
C LYS A 96 -9.69 -6.51 6.08
N PHE A 97 -8.78 -7.44 5.80
CA PHE A 97 -7.35 -7.15 5.71
C PHE A 97 -7.04 -6.06 4.67
N PHE A 98 -7.61 -6.16 3.47
CA PHE A 98 -7.39 -5.16 2.42
C PHE A 98 -8.06 -3.82 2.71
N GLU A 99 -9.17 -3.79 3.47
CA GLU A 99 -9.77 -2.55 3.98
C GLU A 99 -8.84 -1.86 4.99
N GLU A 100 -8.27 -2.61 5.93
CA GLU A 100 -7.28 -2.09 6.89
C GLU A 100 -6.04 -1.56 6.18
N LEU A 101 -5.48 -2.34 5.25
CA LEU A 101 -4.35 -1.92 4.43
C LEU A 101 -4.67 -0.65 3.63
N ASN A 102 -5.84 -0.58 2.99
CA ASN A 102 -6.25 0.58 2.20
C ASN A 102 -6.29 1.87 3.03
N ASN A 103 -6.72 1.78 4.29
CA ASN A 103 -6.78 2.91 5.21
C ASN A 103 -5.40 3.32 5.75
N ALA A 104 -4.43 2.41 5.72
CA ALA A 104 -3.06 2.66 6.17
C ALA A 104 -2.14 3.22 5.06
N ILE A 105 -2.61 3.29 3.81
CA ILE A 105 -1.81 3.86 2.71
C ILE A 105 -1.51 5.32 3.03
N PRO A 106 -0.23 5.75 3.01
CA PRO A 106 0.13 7.12 3.33
C PRO A 106 -0.43 8.08 2.28
N SER A 107 -1.11 9.13 2.74
CA SER A 107 -1.59 10.22 1.87
C SER A 107 -0.44 11.07 1.32
N CYS A 108 0.74 10.99 1.95
CA CYS A 108 1.95 11.72 1.60
C CYS A 108 3.19 10.81 1.63
N MET A 109 4.05 10.91 0.60
CA MET A 109 5.32 10.17 0.59
C MET A 109 6.27 10.81 1.60
N THR A 110 6.90 10.01 2.46
CA THR A 110 7.74 10.44 3.59
C THR A 110 8.97 11.27 3.20
N TYR A 111 9.32 11.33 1.91
CA TYR A 111 10.47 12.08 1.37
C TYR A 111 10.11 13.47 0.82
N SER A 112 8.85 13.91 0.89
CA SER A 112 8.47 15.29 0.62
C SER A 112 7.25 15.71 1.43
N PRO A 113 7.26 16.87 2.11
CA PRO A 113 6.08 17.36 2.80
C PRO A 113 4.98 17.60 1.77
N CYS A 114 3.84 16.91 1.94
CA CYS A 114 2.64 17.26 1.20
C CYS A 114 2.19 18.65 1.68
N ILE A 115 2.28 19.64 0.80
CA ILE A 115 1.62 20.91 1.02
C ILE A 115 0.13 20.60 0.93
N ASN A 116 -0.53 20.51 2.08
CA ASN A 116 -1.98 20.54 2.13
C ASN A 116 -2.42 21.82 1.41
N ALA A 117 -3.11 21.67 0.28
CA ALA A 117 -3.79 22.76 -0.40
C ALA A 117 -4.93 23.23 0.53
N GLY A 118 -4.57 24.02 1.54
CA GLY A 118 -5.43 24.36 2.67
C GLY A 118 -4.78 25.23 3.74
N VAL A 119 -3.52 25.66 3.59
CA VAL A 119 -2.98 26.75 4.42
C VAL A 119 -2.37 27.80 3.50
N SER A 120 -3.13 28.88 3.33
CA SER A 120 -2.61 30.16 2.88
C SER A 120 -1.56 30.66 3.87
N SER A 121 -0.44 31.15 3.34
CA SER A 121 0.28 32.37 3.74
C SER A 121 1.74 32.23 4.23
N ILE A 122 2.57 33.09 3.60
CA ILE A 122 3.83 33.78 4.02
C ILE A 122 5.10 32.91 4.22
N ASN A 123 6.32 33.23 3.77
CA ASN A 123 6.91 34.49 3.30
C ASN A 123 8.15 34.21 2.40
N LYS A 124 8.30 34.93 1.28
CA LYS A 124 9.54 35.02 0.51
C LYS A 124 10.38 36.17 1.08
N SER A 125 11.32 35.85 1.97
CA SER A 125 12.52 36.64 2.31
C SER A 125 13.32 35.76 3.27
N SER A 126 14.57 35.38 3.02
CA SER A 126 15.66 36.22 2.57
C SER A 126 16.69 35.40 1.79
N LEU A 127 17.10 35.93 0.64
CA LEU A 127 18.47 35.80 0.15
C LEU A 127 19.41 36.59 1.08
N LEU A 128 20.70 36.24 1.06
CA LEU A 128 21.85 36.84 1.79
C LEU A 128 21.95 36.32 3.25
N LEU A 129 23.01 35.68 3.72
CA LEU A 129 24.44 35.60 3.33
C LEU A 129 24.93 34.14 3.35
#